data_AF-A0A816EUY3-F1
#
_entry.id   AF-A0A816EUY3-F1
#
_cell.length_a   1.000
_cell.length_b   1.000
_cell.length_c   1.000
_cell.angle_alpha   90.00
_cell.angle_beta   90.00
_cell.angle_gamma   90.00
#
_symmetry.space_group_name_H-M   'P 1'
#
loop_
_entity.id
_entity.type
_entity.pdbx_description
1 polymer ?
#
loop_
_entity_poly.entity_id
_entity_poly.type
_entity_poly.pdbx_seq_one_letter_code
_entity_poly.pdbx_strand_id
1 'polypeptide(L)'
;MMIDTSDENRIIQRRNSSPSEKHIKDNENLVTLTSIATPTAYDWESDKRRSKPFDDGTMSFFWRAHTITCLVIAMSYLFYIALVEQPSEDSSYNTKRGLLACAGFLLVFGMTQTPDGVFVRPHPALWRFVLCFSLLYEIVLIYILFQTVDDARQLLKTIDPSLGVPLPDKDYGGTCRIYDWDNPEDPFYAFKVGDMQQRWD
;
A
#
# COMPACT_ATOMS: atom_id res chain seq x y z
N MET A 1 54.71 -76.43 1.26
CA MET A 1 53.51 -75.57 1.28
C MET A 1 54.00 -74.17 1.64
N MET A 2 54.44 -73.39 0.64
CA MET A 2 54.81 -71.97 0.85
C MET A 2 53.54 -71.15 0.66
N ILE A 3 53.14 -70.41 1.69
CA ILE A 3 52.08 -69.41 1.59
C ILE A 3 52.70 -68.23 0.85
N ASP A 4 52.08 -67.84 -0.26
CA ASP A 4 52.53 -66.78 -1.16
C ASP A 4 52.50 -65.43 -0.43
N THR A 5 53.68 -64.80 -0.30
CA THR A 5 53.89 -63.44 0.23
C THR A 5 53.04 -62.36 -0.47
N SER A 6 52.45 -62.67 -1.62
CA SER A 6 51.50 -61.79 -2.34
C SER A 6 50.15 -61.66 -1.62
N ASP A 7 49.65 -62.71 -0.97
CA ASP A 7 48.35 -62.70 -0.30
C ASP A 7 48.40 -61.99 1.06
N GLU A 8 49.53 -62.07 1.76
CA GLU A 8 49.73 -61.37 3.05
C GLU A 8 49.69 -59.85 2.86
N ASN A 9 50.31 -59.35 1.78
CA ASN A 9 50.30 -57.93 1.43
C ASN A 9 48.90 -57.42 1.04
N ARG A 10 48.06 -58.26 0.40
CA ARG A 10 46.66 -57.92 0.08
C ARG A 10 45.77 -57.80 1.32
N ILE A 11 46.00 -58.63 2.33
CA ILE A 11 45.21 -58.63 3.57
C ILE A 11 45.61 -57.43 4.46
N ILE A 12 46.89 -57.05 4.49
CA ILE A 12 47.37 -55.87 5.21
C ILE A 12 46.83 -54.57 4.57
N GLN A 13 46.81 -54.48 3.24
CA GLN A 13 46.21 -53.34 2.52
C GLN A 13 44.71 -53.16 2.80
N ARG A 14 43.94 -54.24 2.92
CA ARG A 14 42.51 -54.15 3.29
C ARG A 14 42.30 -53.70 4.73
N ARG A 15 43.17 -54.13 5.66
CA ARG A 15 43.05 -53.79 7.10
C ARG A 15 43.35 -52.32 7.41
N ASN A 16 44.22 -51.68 6.62
CA ASN A 16 44.53 -50.26 6.77
C ASN A 16 43.46 -49.32 6.19
N SER A 17 42.51 -49.83 5.40
CA SER A 17 41.40 -49.04 4.86
C SER A 17 40.23 -48.95 5.85
N SER A 18 40.46 -48.28 6.99
CA SER A 18 39.40 -48.01 7.97
C SER A 18 38.27 -47.18 7.34
N PRO A 19 36.97 -47.42 7.66
CA PRO A 19 35.85 -46.68 7.08
C PRO A 19 35.97 -45.15 7.17
N SER A 20 36.63 -44.66 8.23
CA SER A 20 36.94 -43.24 8.42
C SER A 20 37.89 -42.67 7.37
N GLU A 21 38.86 -43.44 6.89
CA GLU A 21 39.86 -42.97 5.92
C GLU A 21 39.28 -42.92 4.49
N LYS A 22 38.30 -43.78 4.19
CA LYS A 22 37.52 -43.68 2.94
C LYS A 22 36.66 -42.42 2.94
N HIS A 23 35.94 -42.15 4.03
CA HIS A 23 35.13 -40.92 4.15
C HIS A 23 35.97 -39.63 4.11
N ILE A 24 37.19 -39.64 4.67
CA ILE A 24 38.11 -38.50 4.58
C ILE A 24 38.62 -38.33 3.15
N LYS A 25 39.02 -39.40 2.47
CA LYS A 25 39.43 -39.33 1.07
C LYS A 25 38.28 -38.90 0.16
N ASP A 26 37.05 -39.36 0.42
CA ASP A 26 35.87 -38.96 -0.33
C ASP A 26 35.53 -37.48 -0.06
N ASN A 27 35.72 -36.98 1.16
CA ASN A 27 35.55 -35.56 1.48
C ASN A 27 36.66 -34.68 0.88
N GLU A 28 37.92 -35.14 0.87
CA GLU A 28 39.03 -34.41 0.29
C GLU A 28 38.87 -34.38 -1.22
N ASN A 29 38.46 -35.48 -1.84
CA ASN A 29 38.15 -35.53 -3.25
C ASN A 29 36.92 -34.68 -3.59
N LEU A 30 35.87 -34.65 -2.76
CA LEU A 30 34.73 -33.75 -2.97
C LEU A 30 35.15 -32.27 -2.86
N VAL A 31 35.93 -31.92 -1.84
CA VAL A 31 36.42 -30.55 -1.58
C VAL A 31 37.38 -30.13 -2.70
N THR A 32 38.24 -31.04 -3.16
CA THR A 32 39.20 -30.80 -4.25
C THR A 32 38.50 -30.70 -5.60
N LEU A 33 37.46 -31.51 -5.87
CA LEU A 33 36.64 -31.40 -7.08
C LEU A 33 35.80 -30.12 -7.08
N THR A 34 35.30 -29.66 -5.92
CA THR A 34 34.66 -28.34 -5.80
C THR A 34 35.64 -27.18 -5.89
N SER A 35 36.92 -27.39 -5.54
CA SER A 35 37.98 -26.37 -5.61
C SER A 35 38.54 -26.17 -7.02
N ILE A 36 38.46 -27.19 -7.89
CA ILE A 36 38.95 -27.12 -9.29
C ILE A 36 37.86 -26.60 -10.23
N ALA A 37 36.59 -26.61 -9.81
CA ALA A 37 35.54 -25.85 -10.46
C ALA A 37 35.82 -24.36 -10.24
N THR A 38 36.56 -23.74 -11.17
CA THR A 38 36.63 -22.28 -11.25
C THR A 38 35.19 -21.77 -11.34
N PRO A 39 34.69 -21.02 -10.34
CA PRO A 39 33.36 -20.47 -10.44
C PRO A 39 33.37 -19.51 -11.63
N THR A 40 32.66 -19.87 -12.70
CA THR A 40 32.50 -19.01 -13.88
C THR A 40 31.61 -17.80 -13.57
N ALA A 41 31.00 -17.76 -12.39
CA ALA A 41 30.23 -16.67 -11.86
C ALA A 41 30.95 -16.03 -10.67
N TYR A 42 31.04 -14.69 -10.68
CA TYR A 42 31.48 -13.91 -9.54
C TYR A 42 30.62 -14.23 -8.31
N ASP A 43 31.26 -14.59 -7.17
CA ASP A 43 30.56 -14.89 -5.92
C ASP A 43 30.04 -13.61 -5.25
N TRP A 44 28.88 -13.16 -5.73
CA TRP A 44 28.17 -12.00 -5.17
C TRP A 44 27.74 -12.21 -3.72
N GLU A 45 27.65 -13.45 -3.22
CA GLU A 45 27.31 -13.70 -1.82
C GLU A 45 28.45 -13.32 -0.89
N SER A 46 29.70 -13.55 -1.31
CA SER A 46 30.88 -13.15 -0.55
C SER A 46 30.94 -11.63 -0.33
N ASP A 47 30.66 -10.83 -1.37
CA ASP A 47 30.62 -9.37 -1.28
C ASP A 47 29.43 -8.87 -0.45
N LYS A 48 28.24 -9.46 -0.61
CA LYS A 48 27.09 -9.14 0.27
C LYS A 48 27.35 -9.48 1.73
N ARG A 49 28.15 -10.50 2.04
CA ARG A 49 28.55 -10.82 3.41
C ARG A 49 29.59 -9.84 3.95
N ARG A 50 30.51 -9.38 3.11
CA ARG A 50 31.60 -8.44 3.47
C ARG A 50 31.14 -6.99 3.62
N SER A 51 30.07 -6.61 2.92
CA SER A 51 29.55 -5.24 2.85
C SER A 51 28.37 -4.95 3.76
N LYS A 52 27.83 -5.92 4.51
CA LYS A 52 26.75 -5.66 5.48
C LYS A 52 27.29 -4.70 6.54
N PRO A 53 26.86 -3.42 6.53
CA PRO A 53 27.22 -2.51 7.60
C PRO A 53 26.67 -3.10 8.90
N PHE A 54 27.42 -2.95 10.00
CA PHE A 54 26.88 -3.27 11.31
C PHE A 54 25.68 -2.33 11.57
N ASP A 55 24.47 -2.86 11.44
CA ASP A 55 23.23 -2.15 11.71
C ASP A 55 23.01 -2.21 13.22
N ASP A 56 23.13 -1.06 13.88
CA ASP A 56 22.96 -0.87 15.32
C ASP A 56 21.50 -1.04 15.77
N GLY A 57 20.59 -1.43 14.86
CA GLY A 57 19.16 -1.60 15.10
C GLY A 57 18.41 -0.27 15.14
N THR A 58 19.10 0.82 15.44
CA THR A 58 18.58 2.19 15.36
C THR A 58 18.25 2.53 13.92
N MET A 59 19.18 2.31 13.00
CA MET A 59 18.97 2.57 11.58
C MET A 59 17.89 1.64 11.01
N SER A 60 17.95 0.33 11.27
CA SER A 60 16.92 -0.62 10.84
C SER A 60 15.49 -0.22 11.21
N PHE A 61 15.26 0.35 12.41
CA PHE A 61 13.95 0.86 12.80
C PHE A 61 13.51 2.06 11.94
N PHE A 62 14.38 3.05 11.73
CA PHE A 62 14.07 4.20 10.88
C PHE A 62 13.93 3.87 9.38
N TRP A 63 14.62 2.84 8.90
CA TRP A 63 14.56 2.37 7.51
C TRP A 63 13.47 1.32 7.24
N ARG A 64 12.83 0.78 8.29
CA ARG A 64 11.68 -0.11 8.16
C ARG A 64 10.46 0.70 7.76
N ALA A 65 9.73 0.26 6.72
CA ALA A 65 8.58 0.98 6.19
C ALA A 65 7.47 1.17 7.24
N HIS A 66 7.49 2.33 7.91
CA HIS A 66 6.52 2.77 8.92
C HIS A 66 5.31 3.49 8.28
N THR A 67 4.87 3.02 7.10
CA THR A 67 3.79 3.64 6.31
C THR A 67 2.47 3.64 7.07
N ILE A 68 2.12 2.53 7.71
CA ILE A 68 0.89 2.38 8.49
C ILE A 68 0.87 3.36 9.68
N THR A 69 1.98 3.49 10.42
CA THR A 69 2.04 4.41 11.56
C THR A 69 1.95 5.87 11.13
N CYS A 70 2.57 6.24 10.02
CA CYS A 70 2.44 7.59 9.44
C CYS A 70 0.99 7.89 9.02
N LEU A 71 0.31 6.92 8.41
CA LEU A 71 -1.09 7.05 8.01
C LEU A 71 -2.03 7.16 9.21
N VAL A 72 -1.83 6.38 10.27
CA VAL A 72 -2.64 6.46 11.50
C VAL A 72 -2.50 7.84 12.15
N ILE A 73 -1.28 8.38 12.23
CA ILE A 73 -1.04 9.72 12.78
C ILE A 73 -1.73 10.78 11.91
N ALA A 74 -1.54 10.75 10.60
CA ALA A 74 -2.18 11.69 9.68
C ALA A 74 -3.71 11.62 9.76
N MET A 75 -4.27 10.41 9.82
CA MET A 75 -5.70 10.18 9.97
C MET A 75 -6.21 10.77 11.29
N SER A 76 -5.52 10.50 12.41
CA SER A 76 -5.89 11.04 13.72
C SER A 76 -5.86 12.57 13.76
N TYR A 77 -4.90 13.20 13.07
CA TYR A 77 -4.82 14.65 12.96
C TYR A 77 -6.02 15.23 12.19
N LEU A 78 -6.40 14.63 11.06
CA LEU A 78 -7.58 15.06 10.30
C LEU A 78 -8.88 14.89 11.10
N PHE A 79 -9.03 13.78 11.83
CA PHE A 79 -10.17 13.57 12.73
C PHE A 79 -10.24 14.60 13.85
N TYR A 80 -9.10 14.95 14.44
CA TYR A 80 -9.03 15.99 15.47
C TYR A 80 -9.55 17.32 14.93
N ILE A 81 -9.07 17.74 13.76
CA ILE A 81 -9.56 18.97 13.11
C ILE A 81 -11.05 18.86 12.79
N ALA A 82 -11.50 17.75 12.21
CA ALA A 82 -12.89 17.57 11.79
C ALA A 82 -13.91 17.68 12.94
N LEU A 83 -13.55 17.20 14.14
CA LEU A 83 -14.49 17.08 15.26
C LEU A 83 -14.32 18.17 16.31
N VAL A 84 -13.10 18.70 16.49
CA VAL A 84 -12.77 19.59 17.62
C VAL A 84 -12.55 21.02 17.17
N GLU A 85 -12.01 21.22 15.96
CA GLU A 85 -11.66 22.54 15.47
C GLU A 85 -12.85 23.14 14.71
N GLN A 86 -13.46 24.20 15.25
CA GLN A 86 -14.46 24.97 14.52
C GLN A 86 -13.75 25.93 13.55
N PRO A 87 -14.15 26.00 12.26
CA PRO A 87 -13.58 26.96 11.34
C PRO A 87 -13.90 28.39 11.81
N SER A 88 -12.88 29.25 11.89
CA SER A 88 -13.07 30.66 12.28
C SER A 88 -13.87 31.42 11.21
N GLU A 89 -14.54 32.53 11.55
CA GLU A 89 -15.29 33.32 10.55
C GLU A 89 -14.40 33.97 9.47
N ASP A 90 -13.09 34.08 9.72
CA ASP A 90 -12.13 34.63 8.76
C ASP A 90 -11.73 33.62 7.67
N SER A 91 -12.36 33.73 6.50
CA SER A 91 -12.09 32.87 5.32
C SER A 91 -10.61 32.85 4.88
N SER A 92 -9.90 33.99 4.96
CA SER A 92 -8.48 34.09 4.59
C SER A 92 -7.58 33.25 5.49
N TYR A 93 -7.92 33.14 6.78
CA TYR A 93 -7.16 32.34 7.74
C TYR A 93 -7.37 30.85 7.51
N ASN A 94 -8.61 30.43 7.32
CA ASN A 94 -8.97 29.04 7.01
C ASN A 94 -8.33 28.58 5.70
N THR A 95 -8.32 29.44 4.68
CA THR A 95 -7.71 29.12 3.37
C THR A 95 -6.20 28.85 3.51
N LYS A 96 -5.48 29.65 4.29
CA LYS A 96 -4.03 29.44 4.54
C LYS A 96 -3.76 28.13 5.26
N ARG A 97 -4.57 27.80 6.28
CA ARG A 97 -4.46 26.54 7.02
C ARG A 97 -4.80 25.33 6.16
N GLY A 98 -5.88 25.43 5.39
CA GLY A 98 -6.30 24.40 4.43
C GLY A 98 -5.20 24.11 3.40
N LEU A 99 -4.59 25.15 2.82
CA LEU A 99 -3.47 24.99 1.89
C LEU A 99 -2.24 24.34 2.54
N LEU A 100 -1.89 24.74 3.77
CA LEU A 100 -0.79 24.11 4.52
C LEU A 100 -1.08 22.64 4.83
N ALA A 101 -2.33 22.31 5.20
CA ALA A 101 -2.74 20.93 5.45
C ALA A 101 -2.71 20.08 4.18
N CYS A 102 -3.15 20.62 3.04
CA CYS A 102 -3.05 19.98 1.73
C CYS A 102 -1.59 19.67 1.36
N ALA A 103 -0.70 20.64 1.54
CA ALA A 103 0.73 20.45 1.30
C ALA A 103 1.33 19.40 2.23
N GLY A 104 1.00 19.44 3.53
CA GLY A 104 1.44 18.46 4.52
C GLY A 104 0.99 17.04 4.18
N PHE A 105 -0.28 16.86 3.82
CA PHE A 105 -0.81 15.55 3.43
C PHE A 105 -0.17 15.04 2.13
N LEU A 106 0.00 15.90 1.12
CA LEU A 106 0.68 15.52 -0.12
C LEU A 106 2.12 15.04 0.16
N LEU A 107 2.84 15.67 1.08
CA LEU A 107 4.17 15.23 1.48
C LEU A 107 4.14 13.90 2.22
N VAL A 108 3.26 13.71 3.22
CA VAL A 108 3.15 12.45 3.96
C VAL A 108 2.71 11.29 3.05
N PHE A 109 1.72 11.53 2.19
CA PHE A 109 1.26 10.55 1.22
C PHE A 109 2.33 10.28 0.15
N GLY A 110 2.97 11.33 -0.37
CA GLY A 110 4.05 11.22 -1.35
C GLY A 110 5.22 10.39 -0.83
N MET A 111 5.60 10.56 0.44
CA MET A 111 6.66 9.79 1.10
C MET A 111 6.27 8.34 1.41
N THR A 112 4.99 8.05 1.63
CA THR A 112 4.51 6.69 1.97
C THR A 112 4.14 5.85 0.75
N GLN A 113 3.79 6.50 -0.35
CA GLN A 113 3.31 5.86 -1.57
C GLN A 113 4.32 5.97 -2.71
N THR A 114 5.58 6.37 -2.44
CA THR A 114 6.67 6.19 -3.42
C THR A 114 6.69 4.71 -3.79
N PRO A 115 6.37 4.35 -5.03
CA PRO A 115 6.13 2.96 -5.36
C PRO A 115 7.45 2.18 -5.30
N ASP A 116 7.60 1.32 -4.29
CA ASP A 116 8.59 0.23 -4.29
C ASP A 116 8.12 -0.84 -5.27
N GLY A 117 8.40 -0.60 -6.55
CA GLY A 117 7.86 -1.40 -7.65
C GLY A 117 8.54 -2.76 -7.75
N VAL A 118 7.81 -3.85 -7.44
CA VAL A 118 8.30 -5.23 -7.69
C VAL A 118 7.43 -6.04 -8.65
N PHE A 119 6.21 -5.63 -9.01
CA PHE A 119 5.42 -6.35 -10.04
C PHE A 119 4.51 -5.43 -10.89
N VAL A 120 4.54 -5.64 -12.21
CA VAL A 120 3.82 -4.88 -13.24
C VAL A 120 2.98 -5.84 -14.09
N ARG A 121 1.63 -5.77 -13.99
CA ARG A 121 0.56 -6.14 -14.96
C ARG A 121 -0.82 -6.11 -14.25
N PRO A 122 -1.97 -5.72 -14.88
CA PRO A 122 -2.31 -5.81 -16.31
C PRO A 122 -2.18 -4.51 -17.14
N HIS A 123 -2.19 -3.31 -16.55
CA HIS A 123 -1.71 -2.08 -17.22
C HIS A 123 -1.20 -1.08 -16.16
N PRO A 124 0.12 -0.84 -16.06
CA PRO A 124 0.71 -0.02 -15.00
C PRO A 124 0.23 1.44 -15.01
N ALA A 125 -0.16 1.98 -16.16
CA ALA A 125 -0.63 3.37 -16.23
C ALA A 125 -2.01 3.55 -15.61
N LEU A 126 -2.88 2.52 -15.63
CA LEU A 126 -4.23 2.63 -15.04
C LEU A 126 -4.14 2.76 -13.52
N TRP A 127 -3.31 1.93 -12.89
CA TRP A 127 -3.10 1.98 -11.44
C TRP A 127 -2.44 3.27 -10.99
N ARG A 128 -1.48 3.80 -11.76
CA ARG A 128 -0.90 5.12 -11.50
C ARG A 128 -1.92 6.24 -11.65
N PHE A 129 -2.79 6.16 -12.66
CA PHE A 129 -3.87 7.11 -12.86
C PHE A 129 -4.87 7.08 -11.70
N VAL A 130 -5.30 5.89 -11.27
CA VAL A 130 -6.19 5.73 -10.12
C VAL A 130 -5.54 6.31 -8.86
N LEU A 131 -4.26 6.03 -8.61
CA LEU A 131 -3.53 6.62 -7.48
C LEU A 131 -3.47 8.16 -7.55
N CYS A 132 -3.22 8.72 -8.74
CA CYS A 132 -3.26 10.17 -8.95
C CYS A 132 -4.66 10.75 -8.70
N PHE A 133 -5.73 10.08 -9.15
CA PHE A 133 -7.10 10.51 -8.90
C PHE A 133 -7.49 10.42 -7.43
N SER A 134 -7.09 9.35 -6.73
CA SER A 134 -7.26 9.23 -5.28
C SER A 134 -6.55 10.37 -4.54
N LEU A 135 -5.32 10.70 -4.95
CA LEU A 135 -4.57 11.82 -4.39
C LEU A 135 -5.28 13.16 -4.56
N LEU A 136 -5.77 13.44 -5.78
CA LEU A 136 -6.50 14.68 -6.06
C LEU A 136 -7.78 14.78 -5.23
N TYR A 137 -8.53 13.68 -5.13
CA TYR A 137 -9.75 13.62 -4.33
C TYR A 137 -9.47 13.92 -2.85
N GLU A 138 -8.43 13.31 -2.28
CA GLU A 138 -8.07 13.54 -0.87
C GLU A 138 -7.64 14.99 -0.61
N ILE A 139 -6.86 15.60 -1.51
CA ILE A 139 -6.47 17.02 -1.37
C ILE A 139 -7.70 17.93 -1.36
N VAL A 140 -8.69 17.66 -2.21
CA VAL A 140 -9.95 18.42 -2.24
C VAL A 140 -10.73 18.23 -0.94
N LEU A 141 -10.85 17.00 -0.43
CA LEU A 141 -11.53 16.72 0.83
C LEU A 141 -10.88 17.44 2.02
N ILE A 142 -9.55 17.38 2.12
CA ILE A 142 -8.80 18.06 3.18
C ILE A 142 -9.00 19.56 3.07
N TYR A 143 -8.96 20.14 1.87
CA TYR A 143 -9.21 21.57 1.68
C TYR A 143 -10.62 21.98 2.15
N ILE A 144 -11.65 21.21 1.77
CA ILE A 144 -13.04 21.46 2.19
C ILE A 144 -13.20 21.33 3.70
N LEU A 145 -12.46 20.42 4.34
CA LEU A 145 -12.53 20.19 5.78
C LEU A 145 -12.16 21.44 6.61
N PHE A 146 -11.21 22.26 6.14
CA PHE A 146 -10.80 23.49 6.83
C PHE A 146 -11.71 24.69 6.53
N GLN A 147 -12.65 24.55 5.59
CA GLN A 147 -13.46 25.65 5.10
C GLN A 147 -14.79 25.77 5.86
N THR A 148 -15.34 26.99 5.95
CA THR A 148 -16.67 27.21 6.53
C THR A 148 -17.75 26.60 5.62
N VAL A 149 -18.93 26.34 6.18
CA VAL A 149 -20.04 25.71 5.44
C VAL A 149 -20.48 26.58 4.25
N ASP A 150 -20.47 27.90 4.40
CA ASP A 150 -20.90 28.83 3.35
C ASP A 150 -19.89 28.89 2.20
N ASP A 151 -18.60 28.95 2.52
CA ASP A 151 -17.53 28.93 1.53
C ASP A 151 -17.46 27.57 0.82
N ALA A 152 -17.64 26.46 1.54
CA ALA A 152 -17.73 25.13 0.96
C ALA A 152 -18.92 25.01 -0.01
N ARG A 153 -20.09 25.58 0.35
CA ARG A 153 -21.26 25.64 -0.55
C ARG A 153 -20.99 26.48 -1.80
N GLN A 154 -20.30 27.62 -1.66
CA GLN A 154 -19.90 28.43 -2.81
C GLN A 154 -18.93 27.68 -3.72
N LEU A 155 -18.00 26.91 -3.14
CA LEU A 155 -17.09 26.06 -3.90
C LEU A 155 -17.86 24.96 -4.65
N LEU A 156 -18.77 24.25 -3.99
CA LEU A 156 -19.59 23.20 -4.62
C LEU A 156 -20.52 23.74 -5.71
N LYS A 157 -21.04 24.96 -5.56
CA LYS A 157 -21.80 25.67 -6.60
C LYS A 157 -21.01 25.87 -7.90
N THR A 158 -19.68 25.97 -7.84
CA THR A 158 -18.86 26.09 -9.07
C THR A 158 -18.80 24.79 -9.87
N ILE A 159 -18.97 23.65 -9.20
CA ILE A 159 -18.92 22.32 -9.82
C ILE A 159 -20.31 21.95 -10.36
N ASP A 160 -21.34 22.23 -9.57
CA ASP A 160 -22.73 21.97 -9.95
C ASP A 160 -23.60 23.22 -9.68
N PRO A 161 -24.02 23.95 -10.73
CA PRO A 161 -24.80 25.17 -10.61
C PRO A 161 -26.23 24.92 -10.11
N SER A 162 -26.69 23.66 -10.07
CA SER A 162 -27.98 23.30 -9.50
C SER A 162 -28.00 23.25 -7.97
N LEU A 163 -26.84 23.38 -7.31
CA LEU A 163 -26.73 23.38 -5.86
C LEU A 163 -27.05 24.75 -5.25
N GLY A 164 -27.85 24.76 -4.18
CA GLY A 164 -28.13 25.96 -3.38
C GLY A 164 -29.30 26.83 -3.86
N VAL A 165 -30.10 26.34 -4.82
CA VAL A 165 -31.50 26.73 -4.94
C VAL A 165 -32.27 26.02 -3.82
N PRO A 166 -33.20 26.67 -3.09
CA PRO A 166 -34.09 25.94 -2.20
C PRO A 166 -34.74 24.84 -3.03
N LEU A 167 -34.56 23.59 -2.59
CA LEU A 167 -35.20 22.46 -3.24
C LEU A 167 -36.71 22.72 -3.18
N PRO A 168 -37.45 22.59 -4.29
CA PRO A 168 -38.91 22.56 -4.22
C PRO A 168 -39.28 21.48 -3.20
N ASP A 169 -40.04 21.85 -2.18
CA ASP A 169 -40.52 20.88 -1.19
C ASP A 169 -41.36 19.83 -1.93
N LYS A 170 -40.75 18.68 -2.21
CA LYS A 170 -41.44 17.55 -2.80
C LYS A 170 -42.18 16.86 -1.66
N ASP A 171 -43.50 16.86 -1.75
CA ASP A 171 -44.33 16.08 -0.83
C ASP A 171 -44.23 14.61 -1.21
N TYR A 172 -43.27 13.91 -0.59
CA TYR A 172 -43.05 12.47 -0.78
C TYR A 172 -44.13 11.61 -0.09
N GLY A 173 -45.07 12.21 0.65
CA GLY A 173 -46.09 11.51 1.45
C GLY A 173 -47.55 11.76 1.02
N GLY A 174 -47.79 12.53 -0.05
CA GLY A 174 -49.14 12.91 -0.49
C GLY A 174 -49.97 11.73 -1.03
N THR A 175 -49.72 11.31 -2.28
CA THR A 175 -50.54 10.31 -2.95
C THR A 175 -49.87 8.93 -2.96
N CYS A 176 -50.53 7.93 -2.36
CA CYS A 176 -50.07 6.53 -2.37
C CYS A 176 -50.32 5.80 -3.71
N ARG A 177 -50.50 6.55 -4.81
CA ARG A 177 -50.84 5.97 -6.12
C ARG A 177 -49.56 5.81 -6.93
N ILE A 178 -49.39 4.64 -7.53
CA ILE A 178 -48.25 4.31 -8.41
C ILE A 178 -48.20 5.24 -9.63
N TYR A 179 -49.37 5.66 -10.11
CA TYR A 179 -49.52 6.60 -11.19
C TYR A 179 -50.39 7.78 -10.75
N ASP A 180 -49.86 8.99 -10.89
CA ASP A 180 -50.56 10.24 -10.58
C ASP A 180 -50.91 10.99 -11.87
N TRP A 181 -52.20 11.09 -12.18
CA TRP A 181 -52.71 11.80 -13.36
C TRP A 181 -52.73 13.33 -13.14
N ASP A 182 -52.67 13.77 -11.88
CA ASP A 182 -52.77 15.19 -11.51
C ASP A 182 -51.43 15.92 -11.66
N ASN A 183 -50.33 15.19 -11.89
CA ASN A 183 -48.99 15.74 -11.99
C ASN A 183 -48.22 15.22 -13.24
N PRO A 184 -48.45 15.82 -14.43
CA PRO A 184 -47.94 15.28 -15.71
C PRO A 184 -46.42 15.39 -15.91
N GLU A 185 -45.70 16.18 -15.11
CA GLU A 185 -44.24 16.30 -15.21
C GLU A 185 -43.47 15.12 -14.61
N ASP A 186 -44.03 14.42 -13.61
CA ASP A 186 -43.43 13.22 -13.01
C ASP A 186 -44.51 12.24 -12.51
N PRO A 187 -45.28 11.59 -13.40
CA PRO A 187 -46.45 10.79 -13.02
C PRO A 187 -46.11 9.50 -12.24
N PHE A 188 -44.84 9.07 -12.22
CA PHE A 188 -44.37 7.85 -11.55
C PHE A 188 -43.44 8.15 -10.35
N TYR A 189 -43.60 9.30 -9.69
CA TYR A 189 -42.74 9.67 -8.55
C TYR A 189 -42.74 8.61 -7.43
N ALA A 190 -43.89 7.99 -7.14
CA ALA A 190 -44.02 6.96 -6.11
C ALA A 190 -43.18 5.70 -6.40
N PHE A 191 -43.04 5.33 -7.67
CA PHE A 191 -42.20 4.18 -8.09
C PHE A 191 -40.71 4.46 -7.84
N LYS A 192 -40.23 5.65 -8.21
CA LYS A 192 -38.83 6.08 -7.98
C LYS A 192 -38.46 6.13 -6.51
N VAL A 193 -39.40 6.51 -5.64
CA VAL A 193 -39.20 6.59 -4.19
C VAL A 193 -39.22 5.20 -3.55
N GLY A 194 -40.13 4.32 -3.99
CA GLY A 194 -40.21 2.93 -3.52
C GLY A 194 -38.95 2.11 -3.84
N ASP A 195 -38.38 2.29 -5.04
CA ASP A 195 -37.15 1.62 -5.44
C ASP A 195 -35.93 2.01 -4.58
N MET A 196 -35.88 3.25 -4.08
CA MET A 196 -34.82 3.66 -3.16
C MET A 196 -35.01 3.10 -1.75
N GLN A 197 -36.25 2.95 -1.28
CA GLN A 197 -36.53 2.38 0.03
C GLN A 197 -36.21 0.87 0.09
N GLN A 198 -36.49 0.11 -0.98
CA GLN A 198 -36.17 -1.33 -1.05
C GLN A 198 -34.69 -1.65 -1.25
N ARG A 199 -33.83 -0.63 -1.42
CA ARG A 199 -32.38 -0.82 -1.57
C ARG A 199 -31.64 -0.92 -0.22
N TRP A 200 -32.32 -0.58 0.88
CA TRP A 200 -31.73 -0.51 2.23
C TRP A 200 -32.42 -1.40 3.28
N ASP A 201 -33.38 -2.23 2.86
CA ASP A 201 -33.95 -3.34 3.63
C ASP A 201 -33.46 -4.68 3.06
#